data_AF-A0A919J1Y4-F1
#
_entry.id   AF-A0A919J1Y4-F1
#
_cell.length_a   1.000
_cell.length_b   1.000
_cell.length_c   1.000
_cell.angle_alpha   90.00
_cell.angle_beta   90.00
_cell.angle_gamma   90.00
#
_symmetry.space_group_name_H-M   'P 1'
#
loop_
_entity.id
_entity.type
_entity.pdbx_description
1 polymer ?
#
loop_
_entity_poly.entity_id
_entity_poly.type
_entity_poly.pdbx_seq_one_letter_code
_entity_poly.pdbx_strand_id
1 'polypeptide(L)' 'MDHKRAAKGVLVTTSWVGKASRDFAVANGRIEIIEGRNLRALLKEFLDLDVLIGLEKPPPGWTTSDLGQPL' A
#
# COMPACT_ATOMS: atom_id res chain seq x y z
N MET A 1 12.05 -12.15 29.50
CA MET A 1 11.69 -12.89 28.27
C MET A 1 11.86 -11.89 27.14
N ASP A 2 12.93 -11.99 26.36
CA ASP A 2 13.22 -11.02 25.30
C ASP A 2 12.23 -11.27 24.16
N HIS A 3 11.27 -10.37 23.97
CA HIS A 3 10.35 -10.47 22.84
C HIS A 3 11.18 -10.42 21.56
N LYS A 4 11.13 -11.49 20.75
CA LYS A 4 11.71 -11.51 19.40
C LYS A 4 11.21 -10.28 18.66
N ARG A 5 12.06 -9.26 18.52
CA ARG A 5 11.74 -8.09 17.71
C ARG A 5 11.74 -8.56 16.27
N ALA A 6 10.63 -8.39 15.56
CA ALA A 6 10.57 -8.72 14.14
C ALA A 6 11.68 -7.95 13.39
N ALA A 7 12.42 -8.66 12.54
CA ALA A 7 13.47 -8.05 11.73
C ALA A 7 12.88 -7.02 10.74
N LYS A 8 11.67 -7.30 10.22
CA LYS A 8 10.89 -6.42 9.34
C LYS A 8 9.39 -6.73 9.50
N GLY A 9 8.56 -5.70 9.44
CA GLY A 9 7.12 -5.81 9.29
C GLY A 9 6.69 -5.34 7.89
N VAL A 10 5.74 -6.04 7.27
CA VAL A 10 5.15 -5.62 6.00
C VAL A 10 3.65 -5.53 6.18
N LEU A 11 3.07 -4.34 5.97
CA LEU A 11 1.64 -4.13 5.92
C LEU A 11 1.20 -4.14 4.46
N VAL A 12 0.34 -5.08 4.10
CA VAL A 12 -0.29 -5.14 2.77
C VAL A 12 -1.77 -4.83 2.93
N THR A 13 -2.30 -3.87 2.15
CA THR A 13 -3.72 -3.52 2.17
C THR A 13 -4.23 -3.12 0.79
N THR A 14 -5.50 -3.39 0.51
CA THR A 14 -6.21 -2.88 -0.67
C THR A 14 -6.73 -1.45 -0.48
N SER A 15 -6.61 -0.91 0.75
CA SER A 15 -6.97 0.48 1.09
C SER A 15 -5.74 1.40 0.99
N TRP A 16 -5.74 2.47 1.78
CA TRP A 16 -4.64 3.41 1.96
C TRP A 16 -4.48 3.77 3.44
N VAL A 17 -3.28 4.14 3.85
CA VAL A 17 -2.98 4.59 5.21
C VAL A 17 -2.93 6.11 5.31
N GLY A 18 -3.23 6.65 6.50
CA GLY A 18 -3.10 8.09 6.77
C GLY A 18 -1.65 8.53 7.00
N LYS A 19 -1.42 9.85 7.11
CA LYS A 19 -0.09 10.42 7.40
C LYS A 19 0.52 9.85 8.68
N ALA A 20 -0.26 9.73 9.76
CA ALA A 20 0.23 9.21 11.04
C ALA A 20 0.81 7.79 10.93
N SER A 21 0.15 6.91 10.17
CA SER A 21 0.65 5.55 9.93
C SER A 21 1.94 5.54 9.10
N ARG A 22 2.07 6.45 8.11
CA ARG A 22 3.32 6.60 7.34
C ARG A 22 4.45 7.13 8.22
N ASP A 23 4.19 8.16 9.01
CA ASP A 23 5.16 8.73 9.95
C ASP A 23 5.65 7.66 10.94
N PHE A 24 4.73 6.83 11.46
CA PHE A 24 5.06 5.72 12.35
C PHE A 24 5.96 4.67 11.66
N ALA A 25 5.64 4.28 10.43
CA ALA A 25 6.46 3.31 9.69
C ALA A 25 7.88 3.85 9.42
N VAL A 26 7.99 5.11 9.02
CA VAL A 26 9.28 5.81 8.85
C VAL A 26 10.06 5.86 10.15
N ALA A 27 9.43 6.25 11.27
CA ALA A 27 10.08 6.34 12.57
C ALA A 27 10.53 4.98 13.11
N ASN A 28 9.78 3.91 12.84
CA ASN A 28 10.18 2.54 13.22
C ASN A 28 11.38 2.04 12.40
N GLY A 29 11.48 2.45 11.12
CA GLY A 29 12.57 2.11 10.21
C GLY A 29 12.58 0.65 9.72
N ARG A 30 11.67 -0.20 10.22
CA ARG A 30 11.57 -1.63 9.83
C ARG A 30 10.19 -2.02 9.32
N ILE A 31 9.32 -1.06 9.02
CA ILE A 31 7.97 -1.29 8.52
C ILE A 31 7.88 -0.83 7.08
N GLU A 32 7.50 -1.75 6.19
CA GLU A 32 7.15 -1.47 4.81
C GLU A 32 5.63 -1.47 4.65
N ILE A 33 5.11 -0.52 3.87
CA ILE A 33 3.69 -0.42 3.56
C ILE A 33 3.52 -0.63 2.06
N ILE A 34 2.72 -1.62 1.69
CA ILE A 34 2.29 -1.93 0.33
C ILE A 34 0.78 -1.70 0.27
N GLU A 35 0.36 -0.69 -0.48
CA GLU A 35 -1.03 -0.24 -0.54
C GLU A 35 -1.41 0.19 -1.96
N GLY A 36 -2.71 0.33 -2.22
CA GLY A 36 -3.33 0.63 -3.52
C GLY A 36 -2.41 0.64 -4.75
N ARG A 37 -1.79 1.78 -5.10
CA ARG A 37 -0.93 1.91 -6.30
C ARG A 37 0.23 0.89 -6.33
N ASN A 38 0.92 0.71 -5.22
CA ASN A 38 2.03 -0.23 -5.11
C ASN A 38 1.53 -1.65 -5.32
N LEU A 39 0.41 -2.00 -4.67
CA LEU A 39 -0.18 -3.33 -4.82
C LEU A 39 -0.64 -3.58 -6.25
N ARG A 40 -1.31 -2.61 -6.89
CA ARG A 40 -1.71 -2.68 -8.30
C ARG A 40 -0.50 -2.89 -9.23
N ALA A 41 0.57 -2.13 -9.04
CA ALA A 41 1.79 -2.26 -9.83
C ALA A 41 2.41 -3.67 -9.67
N LEU A 42 2.52 -4.17 -8.44
CA LEU A 42 3.04 -5.51 -8.16
C LEU A 42 2.17 -6.63 -8.77
N LEU A 43 0.85 -6.50 -8.69
CA LEU A 43 -0.07 -7.45 -9.32
C LEU A 43 0.09 -7.47 -10.84
N LYS A 44 0.26 -6.30 -11.47
CA LYS A 44 0.51 -6.21 -12.91
C LYS A 44 1.86 -6.82 -13.29
N GLU A 45 2.92 -6.50 -12.56
CA GLU A 45 4.28 -6.96 -12.86
C GLU A 45 4.44 -8.47 -12.69
N PHE A 46 3.94 -9.03 -11.58
CA PHE A 46 4.23 -10.41 -11.22
C PHE A 46 3.14 -11.41 -11.60
N LEU A 47 1.91 -10.96 -11.84
CA LEU A 47 0.77 -11.83 -12.14
C LEU A 47 0.05 -11.47 -13.45
N ASP A 48 0.49 -10.44 -14.17
CA ASP A 48 -0.19 -9.87 -15.35
C ASP A 48 -1.65 -9.46 -15.08
N LEU A 49 -1.97 -9.12 -13.83
CA LEU A 49 -3.31 -8.68 -13.43
C LEU A 49 -3.39 -7.16 -13.45
N ASP A 50 -4.12 -6.61 -14.43
CA ASP A 50 -4.53 -5.20 -14.39
C ASP A 50 -5.82 -5.08 -13.57
N VAL A 51 -5.71 -4.48 -12.39
CA VAL A 51 -6.79 -4.43 -11.39
C VAL A 51 -7.25 -3.00 -11.15
N LEU A 52 -8.53 -2.87 -10.79
CA LEU A 52 -9.12 -1.62 -10.32
C LEU A 52 -8.97 -1.47 -8.81
N ILE A 53 -8.74 -0.24 -8.35
CA ILE A 53 -8.74 0.10 -6.93
C ILE A 53 -10.14 0.64 -6.58
N GLY A 54 -10.92 -0.18 -5.87
CA GLY A 54 -12.32 0.11 -5.51
C GLY A 54 -12.50 1.13 -4.38
N LEU A 55 -11.88 2.30 -4.49
CA LEU A 55 -12.07 3.42 -3.56
C LEU A 55 -13.13 4.38 -4.11
N GLU A 56 -14.10 4.78 -3.27
CA GLU A 56 -15.14 5.76 -3.64
C GLU A 56 -14.54 7.12 -4.03
N LYS A 57 -13.42 7.50 -3.41
CA LYS A 57 -12.66 8.71 -3.72
C LYS A 57 -11.15 8.46 -3.64
N PRO A 58 -10.35 9.10 -4.50
CA PRO A 58 -8.90 8.96 -4.45
C PRO A 58 -8.34 9.52 -3.12
N PRO A 59 -7.33 8.87 -2.53
CA PRO A 59 -6.55 9.43 -1.42
C PRO A 59 -5.89 10.77 -1.79
N PRO A 60 -5.47 11.57 -0.79
CA PRO A 60 -4.72 12.80 -1.06
C PRO A 60 -3.48 12.56 -1.94
N GLY A 61 -3.32 13.37 -2.99
CA GLY A 61 -2.23 13.23 -3.96
C GLY A 61 -2.46 12.14 -5.02
N TRP A 62 -3.65 11.52 -5.04
CA TRP A 62 -4.04 10.58 -6.07
C TRP A 62 -4.96 11.21 -7.11
N THR A 63 -4.78 10.77 -8.35
CA THR A 63 -5.62 11.08 -9.50
C THR A 63 -6.58 9.92 -9.74
N THR A 64 -7.66 10.17 -10.48
CA THR A 64 -8.60 9.11 -10.88
C THR A 64 -7.92 8.03 -11.72
N SER A 65 -6.94 8.38 -12.55
CA SER A 65 -6.14 7.41 -13.32
C SER A 65 -5.37 6.41 -12.45
N ASP A 66 -5.04 6.77 -11.21
CA ASP A 66 -4.36 5.86 -10.28
C ASP A 66 -5.25 4.72 -9.80
N LEU A 67 -6.58 4.89 -9.87
CA LEU A 67 -7.54 3.86 -9.50
C LEU A 67 -7.68 2.76 -10.55
N GLY A 68 -7.01 2.91 -11.71
CA GLY A 68 -7.22 2.07 -12.88
C GLY A 68 -8.40 2.55 -13.72
N GLN A 69 -8.48 2.07 -14.96
CA GLN A 69 -9.62 2.32 -15.84
C GLN A 69 -10.34 1.01 -16.11
N PRO A 70 -11.69 0.98 -16.09
CA PRO A 70 -12.43 -0.17 -16.58
C PRO A 70 -12.04 -0.42 -18.05
N LEU A 71 -11.86 -1.69 -18.40
CA LEU A 71 -11.75 -2.13 -19.80
C LEU A 71 -13.06 -1.91 -20.56
#